data_AF-A0A833WRF7-F1
#
_entry.id   AF-A0A833WRF7-F1
#
_cell.length_a   1.000
_cell.length_b   1.000
_cell.length_c   1.000
_cell.angle_alpha   90.00
_cell.angle_beta   90.00
_cell.angle_gamma   90.00
#
_symmetry.space_group_name_H-M   'P 1'
#
loop_
_entity.id
_entity.type
_entity.pdbx_description
1 polymer ?
#
loop_
_entity_poly.entity_id
_entity_poly.type
_entity_poly.pdbx_seq_one_letter_code
_entity_poly.pdbx_strand_id
1 'polypeptide(L)' 'MPSRYNRYLLTTKLRVLKAARTGGDWETVPETNGVKLNTARSWLRRYRAYSDVMQAPPRGGKRTQKK' A
#
# COMPACT_ATOMS: atom_id res chain seq x y z
N MET A 1 -15.56 -5.13 15.83
CA MET A 1 -14.93 -6.13 14.95
C MET A 1 -13.58 -5.61 14.48
N PRO A 2 -12.45 -6.31 14.70
CA PRO A 2 -11.18 -5.84 14.18
C PRO A 2 -11.23 -5.90 12.65
N SER A 3 -11.04 -4.75 12.01
CA SER A 3 -11.11 -4.59 10.56
C SER A 3 -10.13 -5.56 9.89
N ARG A 4 -10.67 -6.57 9.19
CA ARG A 4 -9.94 -7.64 8.50
C ARG A 4 -9.04 -7.17 7.34
N TYR A 5 -8.85 -5.86 7.16
CA TYR A 5 -8.35 -5.29 5.90
C TYR A 5 -6.97 -4.62 5.95
N ASN A 6 -6.24 -4.70 7.06
CA ASN A 6 -4.84 -4.27 7.06
C ASN A 6 -3.92 -5.37 7.58
N ARG A 7 -3.68 -6.37 6.72
CA ARG A 7 -2.66 -7.42 6.94
C ARG A 7 -1.28 -6.82 7.26
N TYR A 8 -1.03 -5.59 6.83
CA TYR A 8 0.21 -4.86 7.05
C TYR A 8 -0.08 -3.51 7.69
N LEU A 9 0.74 -3.12 8.66
CA LEU A 9 0.62 -1.84 9.34
C LEU A 9 0.80 -0.69 8.34
N LEU A 10 0.11 0.42 8.59
CA LEU A 10 0.24 1.66 7.82
C LEU A 10 1.70 2.14 7.81
N THR A 11 2.38 2.03 8.97
CA THR A 11 3.79 2.37 9.15
C THR A 11 4.70 1.59 8.20
N THR A 12 4.43 0.31 7.96
CA THR A 12 5.16 -0.52 7.00
C THR A 12 5.00 -0.01 5.58
N LYS A 13 3.78 0.35 5.16
CA LYS A 13 3.52 0.92 3.83
C LYS A 13 4.30 2.21 3.62
N LEU A 14 4.29 3.09 4.62
CA LEU A 14 5.01 4.36 4.56
C LEU A 14 6.52 4.14 4.45
N ARG A 15 7.11 3.20 5.21
CA ARG A 15 8.55 2.88 5.12
C ARG A 15 8.97 2.48 3.70
N VAL A 16 8.20 1.59 3.06
CA VAL A 16 8.46 1.15 1.68
C VAL A 16 8.40 2.32 0.70
N LEU A 17 7.36 3.16 0.80
CA LEU A 17 7.19 4.33 -0.08
C LEU A 17 8.26 5.40 0.15
N LYS A 18 8.70 5.59 1.41
CA LYS A 18 9.81 6.50 1.73
C LYS A 18 11.09 6.07 1.02
N ALA A 19 11.45 4.80 1.18
CA ALA A 19 12.67 4.23 0.62
C ALA A 19 12.70 4.38 -0.91
N ALA A 20 11.57 4.08 -1.56
CA ALA A 20 11.47 4.21 -3.01
C ALA A 20 11.57 5.66 -3.47
N ARG A 21 11.03 6.62 -2.70
CA ARG A 21 11.08 8.05 -3.05
C ARG A 21 12.47 8.66 -2.85
N THR A 22 13.23 8.20 -1.85
CA THR A 22 14.59 8.67 -1.60
C THR A 22 15.64 8.00 -2.51
N GLY A 23 15.21 7.16 -3.46
CA GLY A 23 16.11 6.38 -4.32
C GLY A 23 16.90 5.32 -3.56
N GLY A 24 16.48 4.97 -2.33
CA GLY A 24 17.10 3.93 -1.53
C GLY A 24 16.63 2.54 -1.94
N ASP A 25 17.23 1.53 -1.32
CA ASP A 25 16.90 0.13 -1.55
C ASP A 25 15.53 -0.21 -0.94
N TRP A 26 14.48 0.05 -1.71
CA TRP A 26 13.11 -0.18 -1.31
C TRP A 26 12.71 -1.66 -1.46
N GLU A 27 13.55 -2.52 -2.03
CA GLU A 27 13.24 -3.95 -2.21
C GLU A 27 13.53 -4.75 -0.93
N THR A 28 14.53 -4.34 -0.13
CA THR A 28 14.88 -4.97 1.16
C THR A 28 14.01 -4.50 2.33
N VAL A 29 13.48 -3.28 2.28
CA VAL A 29 12.54 -2.75 3.29
C VAL A 29 11.26 -3.59 3.45
N PRO A 30 10.54 -4.03 2.40
CA PRO A 30 9.36 -4.87 2.55
C PRO A 30 9.73 -6.27 3.07
N GLU A 31 10.85 -6.84 2.65
CA GLU A 31 11.31 -8.16 3.09
C GLU A 31 11.54 -8.21 4.61
N THR A 32 12.26 -7.21 5.16
CA THR A 32 12.48 -7.06 6.61
C THR A 32 11.18 -6.85 7.42
N ASN A 33 10.08 -6.50 6.76
CA ASN A 33 8.76 -6.30 7.37
C ASN A 33 7.76 -7.42 7.02
N GLY A 34 8.22 -8.53 6.40
CA GLY A 34 7.35 -9.65 6.02
C GLY A 34 6.36 -9.33 4.90
N VAL A 35 6.61 -8.27 4.13
CA VAL A 35 5.81 -7.87 2.98
C VAL A 35 6.40 -8.52 1.73
N LYS A 36 5.57 -9.24 0.98
CA LYS A 36 6.00 -9.78 -0.33
C LYS A 36 6.37 -8.64 -1.27
N LEU A 37 7.47 -8.80 -2.02
CA LEU A 37 7.95 -7.79 -2.98
C LEU A 37 6.86 -7.38 -4.00
N ASN A 38 6.07 -8.33 -4.48
CA ASN A 38 4.93 -8.04 -5.37
C ASN A 38 3.88 -7.12 -4.73
N THR A 39 3.65 -7.27 -3.43
CA THR A 39 2.75 -6.39 -2.67
C THR A 39 3.34 -4.98 -2.57
N ALA A 40 4.64 -4.87 -2.30
CA ALA A 40 5.34 -3.59 -2.27
C ALA A 40 5.30 -2.87 -3.64
N ARG A 41 5.55 -3.59 -4.73
CA ARG A 41 5.36 -3.05 -6.11
C ARG A 41 3.95 -2.57 -6.37
N SER A 42 2.95 -3.33 -5.92
CA SER A 42 1.54 -2.93 -6.04
C SER A 42 1.26 -1.62 -5.31
N TRP A 43 1.83 -1.43 -4.11
CA TRP A 43 1.72 -0.18 -3.36
C TRP A 43 2.38 0.99 -4.07
N LEU A 44 3.59 0.82 -4.61
CA LEU A 44 4.29 1.88 -5.35
C LEU A 44 3.53 2.33 -6.59
N ARG A 45 2.90 1.39 -7.30
CA ARG A 45 2.05 1.72 -8.46
C ARG A 45 0.77 2.45 -8.07
N ARG A 46 0.20 2.11 -6.91
CA ARG A 46 -1.08 2.64 -6.44
C ARG A 46 -0.95 3.97 -5.71
N TYR A 47 0.13 4.17 -4.97
CA TYR A 47 0.35 5.34 -4.12
C TYR A 47 1.50 6.16 -4.69
N ARG A 48 1.16 7.13 -5.56
CA ARG A 48 2.14 8.07 -6.11
C ARG A 48 2.55 9.10 -5.06
N ALA A 49 1.63 9.49 -4.18
CA ALA A 49 1.87 10.40 -3.08
C ALA A 49 1.66 9.71 -1.72
N TYR A 50 2.38 10.20 -0.71
CA TYR A 50 2.26 9.74 0.67
C TYR A 50 0.84 9.94 1.24
N SER A 51 0.16 10.99 0.79
CA SER A 51 -1.25 11.29 1.09
C SER A 51 -2.20 10.21 0.59
N ASP A 52 -1.87 9.54 -0.52
CA ASP A 52 -2.71 8.52 -1.12
C ASP A 52 -2.75 7.24 -0.26
N VAL A 53 -1.78 7.05 0.63
CA VAL A 53 -1.75 5.93 1.58
C VAL A 53 -2.75 6.12 2.70
N MET A 54 -2.96 7.39 3.09
CA MET A 54 -3.91 7.78 4.13
C MET A 54 -5.34 7.76 3.61
N GLN A 55 -5.53 8.05 2.33
CA GLN A 55 -6.81 7.88 1.68
C GLN A 55 -6.96 6.41 1.28
N ALA A 56 -7.86 5.69 1.96
CA ALA A 56 -8.29 4.39 1.42
C ALA A 56 -8.69 4.63 -0.04
N PRO A 57 -8.08 3.95 -1.03
CA PRO A 57 -8.41 4.19 -2.42
C PRO A 57 -9.93 4.04 -2.54
N PRO A 58 -10.63 4.96 -3.24
CA PRO A 58 -12.06 4.85 -3.42
C PRO A 58 -12.29 3.45 -3.96
N ARG A 59 -12.91 2.60 -3.13
CA ARG A 59 -13.26 1.26 -3.56
C ARG A 59 -14.23 1.52 -4.68
N GLY A 60 -13.79 1.28 -5.92
CA GLY A 60 -14.65 1.15 -7.07
C GLY A 60 -15.57 -0.03 -6.82
N GLY A 61 -16.54 0.15 -5.92
CA GLY A 61 -17.70 -0.68 -5.86
C GLY A 61 -18.31 -0.53 -7.22
N LYS A 62 -18.30 -1.61 -8.01
CA LYS A 62 -19.27 -1.76 -9.07
C LYS A 62 -20.61 -1.47 -8.41
N ARG A 63 -21.13 -0.26 -8.58
CA ARG A 63 -22.56 -0.01 -8.41
C ARG A 63 -23.17 -0.92 -9.46
N THR A 64 -23.64 -2.07 -9.02
CA THR A 64 -24.56 -2.89 -9.81
C THR A 64 -25.72 -1.96 -10.11
N GLN A 65 -25.69 -1.36 -11.29
CA GLN A 65 -26.78 -0.56 -11.80
C GLN A 65 -27.89 -1.59 -12.04
N LYS A 66 -28.80 -1.71 -11.07
CA LYS A 66 -30.02 -2.50 -11.25
C LYS A 66 -30.74 -1.87 -12.46
N LYS A 67 -30.82 -2.65 -13.53
CA LYS A 67 -31.84 -2.46 -14.56
C LYS A 67 -33.21 -2.77 -13.95
#